data_AF-A0A942K8B7-F1
#
_entry.id   AF-A0A942K8B7-F1
#
_cell.length_a   1.000
_cell.length_b   1.000
_cell.length_c   1.000
_cell.angle_alpha   90.00
_cell.angle_beta   90.00
_cell.angle_gamma   90.00
#
_symmetry.space_group_name_H-M   'P 1'
#
loop_
_entity.id
_entity.type
_entity.pdbx_description
1 polymer ?
#
loop_
_entity_poly.entity_id
_entity_poly.type
_entity_poly.pdbx_seq_one_letter_code
_entity_poly.pdbx_strand_id
1 'polypeptide(L)'
;MLRTYKAILHGDHVEWLDRPPEQTQPVPVHITLLAETPLAARERGRVMAEALAALASRGAFAAITDPVAWQREVRHERPLPARER
;
A
#
# COMPACT_ATOMS: atom_id res chain seq x y z
N MET A 1 -1.93 -28.12 13.66
CA MET A 1 -1.12 -26.91 13.87
C MET A 1 -0.47 -26.52 12.55
N LEU A 2 -0.58 -25.26 12.14
CA LEU A 2 0.08 -24.76 10.92
C LEU A 2 1.54 -24.45 11.25
N ARG A 3 2.47 -24.96 10.44
CA ARG A 3 3.90 -24.60 10.49
C ARG A 3 4.20 -23.69 9.31
N THR A 4 4.83 -22.55 9.58
CA THR A 4 5.22 -21.58 8.56
C THR A 4 6.70 -21.72 8.28
N TYR A 5 7.05 -21.82 7.00
CA TYR A 5 8.43 -21.90 6.53
C TYR A 5 8.70 -20.69 5.63
N LYS A 6 9.89 -20.09 5.75
CA LYS A 6 10.29 -18.98 4.89
C LYS A 6 10.93 -19.50 3.62
N ALA A 7 10.48 -18.98 2.49
CA ALA A 7 10.95 -19.37 1.19
C ALA A 7 10.75 -18.25 0.16
N ILE A 8 11.43 -18.38 -0.97
CA ILE A 8 11.18 -17.62 -2.19
C ILE A 8 10.49 -18.54 -3.20
N LEU A 9 9.43 -18.06 -3.84
CA LEU A 9 8.75 -18.78 -4.92
C LEU A 9 9.29 -18.30 -6.27
N HIS A 10 10.01 -19.17 -6.98
CA HIS A 10 10.52 -18.98 -8.34
C HIS A 10 9.62 -19.71 -9.34
N GLY A 11 8.62 -19.02 -9.87
CA GLY A 11 7.66 -19.65 -10.78
C GLY A 11 6.89 -20.76 -10.07
N ASP A 12 7.21 -22.01 -10.37
CA ASP A 12 6.64 -23.23 -9.76
C ASP A 12 7.56 -23.89 -8.72
N HIS A 13 8.78 -23.38 -8.53
CA HIS A 13 9.77 -23.90 -7.57
C HIS A 13 9.83 -23.05 -6.29
N VAL A 14 9.91 -23.71 -5.14
CA VAL A 14 10.10 -23.07 -3.83
C VAL A 14 11.54 -23.25 -3.36
N GLU A 15 12.26 -22.15 -3.18
CA GLU A 15 13.61 -22.12 -2.59
C GLU A 15 13.51 -21.75 -1.10
N TRP A 16 13.98 -22.63 -0.21
CA TRP A 16 13.89 -22.42 1.24
C TRP A 16 14.97 -21.45 1.73
N LEU A 17 14.56 -20.43 2.48
CA LEU A 17 15.48 -19.47 3.10
C LEU A 17 16.05 -19.99 4.44
N ASP A 18 15.25 -20.78 5.14
CA ASP A 18 15.59 -21.42 6.41
C ASP A 18 15.62 -22.95 6.25
N ARG A 19 15.65 -23.69 7.36
CA ARG A 19 15.56 -25.15 7.32
C ARG A 19 14.26 -25.60 6.63
N PRO A 20 14.34 -26.46 5.60
CA PRO A 20 13.16 -26.98 4.92
C PRO A 20 12.33 -27.89 5.84
N PRO A 21 11.04 -28.11 5.53
CA PRO A 21 10.25 -29.14 6.18
C PRO A 21 10.89 -30.53 5.99
N GLU A 22 10.91 -31.34 7.05
CA GLU A 22 11.44 -32.70 7.04
C GLU A 22 10.44 -33.69 6.42
N GLN A 23 10.05 -33.43 5.18
CA GLN A 23 9.06 -34.22 4.44
C GLN A 23 9.75 -35.01 3.32
N THR A 24 9.66 -36.34 3.40
CA THR A 24 10.21 -37.27 2.40
C THR A 24 9.24 -37.55 1.24
N GLN A 25 7.97 -37.20 1.38
CA GLN A 25 6.94 -37.41 0.36
C GLN A 25 6.29 -36.08 -0.04
N PRO A 26 5.78 -35.96 -1.28
CA PRO A 26 5.01 -34.79 -1.70
C PRO A 26 3.78 -34.59 -0.81
N VAL A 27 3.60 -33.38 -0.28
CA VAL A 27 2.45 -33.01 0.55
C VAL A 27 1.76 -31.75 0.01
N PRO A 28 0.42 -31.67 0.06
CA PRO A 28 -0.29 -30.44 -0.28
C PRO A 28 0.09 -29.30 0.68
N VAL A 29 0.32 -28.10 0.14
CA VAL A 29 0.68 -26.91 0.91
C VAL A 29 -0.19 -25.71 0.53
N HIS A 30 -0.38 -24.79 1.48
CA HIS A 30 -0.93 -23.46 1.21
C HIS A 30 0.22 -22.45 1.17
N ILE A 31 0.32 -21.65 0.10
CA ILE A 31 1.34 -20.62 -0.06
C ILE A 31 0.67 -19.26 0.07
N THR A 32 1.13 -18.47 1.05
CA THR A 32 0.73 -17.07 1.21
C THR A 32 1.85 -16.18 0.69
N LEU A 33 1.55 -15.39 -0.34
CA LEU A 33 2.52 -14.44 -0.90
C LEU A 33 2.68 -13.25 0.05
N LEU A 34 3.92 -12.95 0.44
CA LEU A 34 4.24 -11.74 1.19
C LEU A 34 4.24 -10.58 0.20
N ALA A 35 3.23 -9.72 0.28
CA ALA A 35 3.28 -8.44 -0.43
C ALA A 35 4.49 -7.66 0.09
N GLU A 36 5.28 -7.06 -0.82
CA GLU A 36 6.26 -6.05 -0.42
C GLU A 36 5.56 -5.06 0.49
N THR A 37 6.14 -4.86 1.67
CA THR A 37 5.57 -3.92 2.63
C THR A 37 5.45 -2.59 1.90
N PRO A 38 4.27 -1.96 1.82
CA PRO A 38 4.13 -0.68 1.12
C PRO A 38 5.22 0.23 1.69
N LEU A 39 6.06 0.79 0.79
CA LEU A 39 7.26 1.60 1.07
C LEU A 39 7.32 2.05 2.54
N ALA A 40 8.37 1.72 3.29
CA ALA A 40 8.50 2.13 4.69
C ALA A 40 8.02 3.58 4.86
N ALA A 41 7.25 3.93 5.90
CA ALA A 41 6.45 5.16 5.94
C ALA A 41 7.21 6.45 5.53
N ARG A 42 8.52 6.51 5.82
CA ARG A 42 9.44 7.56 5.40
C ARG A 42 9.61 7.67 3.88
N GLU A 43 9.73 6.53 3.20
CA GLU A 43 9.88 6.43 1.75
C GLU A 43 8.58 6.81 1.01
N ARG A 44 7.41 6.47 1.56
CA ARG A 44 6.13 7.01 1.05
C ARG A 44 6.08 8.53 1.13
N GLY A 45 6.54 9.10 2.24
CA GLY A 45 6.60 10.54 2.43
C GLY A 45 7.48 11.23 1.38
N ARG A 46 8.66 10.64 1.10
CA ARG A 46 9.58 11.14 0.07
C ARG A 46 8.95 11.10 -1.33
N VAL A 47 8.42 9.95 -1.72
CA VAL A 47 7.78 9.77 -3.05
C VAL A 47 6.57 10.71 -3.21
N MET A 48 5.76 10.88 -2.17
CA MET A 48 4.63 11.81 -2.18
C MET A 48 5.11 13.27 -2.33
N ALA A 49 6.13 13.67 -1.58
CA ALA A 49 6.67 15.02 -1.67
C ALA A 49 7.21 15.33 -3.07
N GLU A 50 7.92 14.37 -3.69
CA GLU A 50 8.41 14.50 -5.06
C GLU A 50 7.27 14.65 -6.07
N ALA A 51 6.22 13.83 -5.95
CA ALA A 51 5.05 13.93 -6.82
C ALA A 51 4.34 15.29 -6.68
N LEU A 52 4.15 15.77 -5.46
CA LEU A 52 3.54 17.09 -5.20
C LEU A 52 4.41 18.24 -5.74
N ALA A 53 5.73 18.16 -5.59
CA ALA A 53 6.66 19.16 -6.13
C ALA A 53 6.60 19.20 -7.68
N ALA A 54 6.53 18.04 -8.33
CA ALA A 54 6.37 17.95 -9.78
C ALA A 54 5.07 18.59 -10.25
N LEU A 55 3.94 18.35 -9.56
CA LEU A 55 2.65 18.97 -9.86
C LEU A 55 2.70 20.50 -9.70
N ALA A 56 3.30 20.99 -8.62
CA ALA A 56 3.46 22.41 -8.37
C ALA A 56 4.30 23.10 -9.47
N SER A 57 5.43 22.49 -9.86
CA SER A 57 6.33 23.03 -10.90
C SER A 57 5.66 23.16 -12.27
N ARG A 58 4.66 22.32 -12.56
CA ARG A 58 3.90 22.33 -13.81
C ARG A 58 2.70 23.27 -13.79
N GLY A 59 2.48 23.98 -12.69
CA GLY A 59 1.28 24.82 -12.52
C GLY A 59 0.00 24.01 -12.60
N ALA A 60 0.00 22.76 -12.08
CA ALA A 60 -1.15 21.86 -12.18
C ALA A 60 -2.46 22.45 -11.62
N PHE A 61 -2.34 23.43 -10.73
CA PHE A 61 -3.47 24.13 -10.09
C PHE A 61 -3.56 25.61 -10.48
N ALA A 62 -2.86 26.06 -11.53
CA ALA A 62 -2.82 27.46 -11.94
C ALA A 62 -4.20 28.03 -12.35
N ALA A 63 -5.15 27.15 -12.71
CA ALA A 63 -6.53 27.54 -12.99
C ALA A 63 -7.36 27.89 -11.73
N ILE A 64 -6.87 27.55 -10.53
CA ILE A 64 -7.51 27.90 -9.26
C ILE A 64 -7.03 29.30 -8.86
N THR A 65 -7.81 30.32 -9.20
CA THR A 65 -7.51 31.73 -8.92
C THR A 65 -7.77 32.14 -7.48
N ASP A 66 -8.81 31.58 -6.85
CA ASP A 66 -9.09 31.75 -5.42
C ASP A 66 -9.23 30.36 -4.76
N PRO A 67 -8.16 29.88 -4.09
CA PRO A 67 -8.18 28.59 -3.41
C PRO A 67 -9.23 28.48 -2.31
N VAL A 68 -9.58 29.59 -1.64
CA VAL A 68 -10.55 29.61 -0.54
C VAL A 68 -11.96 29.48 -1.08
N ALA A 69 -12.29 30.21 -2.16
CA ALA A 69 -13.57 30.08 -2.85
C ALA A 69 -13.73 28.68 -3.44
N TRP A 70 -12.72 28.19 -4.16
CA TRP A 70 -12.70 26.84 -4.73
C TRP A 70 -12.91 25.76 -3.65
N GLN A 71 -12.25 25.88 -2.50
CA GLN A 71 -12.44 24.93 -1.41
C GLN A 71 -13.88 24.93 -0.87
N ARG A 72 -14.52 26.10 -0.78
CA ARG A 72 -15.92 26.21 -0.34
C ARG A 72 -16.90 25.58 -1.34
N GLU A 73 -16.62 25.72 -2.64
CA GLU A 73 -17.43 25.11 -3.72
C GLU A 73 -17.32 23.58 -3.72
N VAL A 74 -16.10 23.05 -3.60
CA VAL A 74 -15.85 21.60 -3.69
C VAL A 74 -16.20 20.86 -2.41
N ARG A 75 -16.07 21.52 -1.26
CA ARG A 75 -16.32 20.89 0.04
C ARG A 75 -17.81 20.87 0.34
N HIS A 76 -18.50 19.85 -0.13
CA HIS A 76 -19.86 19.55 0.32
C HIS A 76 -19.88 19.29 1.83
N GLU A 77 -20.88 19.84 2.51
CA GLU A 77 -21.13 19.52 3.91
C GLU A 77 -21.35 18.01 4.03
N ARG A 78 -20.44 17.36 4.76
CA ARG A 78 -20.60 15.95 5.08
C ARG A 78 -21.68 15.86 6.17
N PRO A 79 -22.74 15.06 5.98
CA PRO A 79 -23.76 14.89 7.01
C PRO A 79 -23.08 14.47 8.31
N LEU A 80 -23.43 15.15 9.39
CA LEU A 80 -22.97 14.76 10.72
C LEU A 80 -23.48 13.33 10.99
N PRO A 81 -22.62 12.42 11.50
CA PRO A 81 -23.11 11.13 11.95
C PRO A 81 -24.22 11.38 12.96
N ALA A 82 -25.39 10.79 12.71
CA ALA A 82 -26.51 10.89 13.61
C ALA A 82 -26.03 10.51 15.02
N ARG A 83 -26.16 11.44 15.97
CA ARG A 83 -26.07 11.09 17.39
C ARG A 83 -27.33 10.30 17.70
N GLU A 84 -27.29 8.99 17.48
CA GLU A 84 -28.28 8.07 18.02
C GLU A 84 -28.31 8.28 19.54
N ARG A 85 -29.48 8.66 20.06
CA ARG A 85 -29.80 8.75 21.48
C ARG A 85 -30.50 7.48 21.91
#